data_AF-A0A531M7R0-F1
#
_entry.id   AF-A0A531M7R0-F1
#
_cell.length_a   1.000
_cell.length_b   1.000
_cell.length_c   1.000
_cell.angle_alpha   90.00
_cell.angle_beta   90.00
_cell.angle_gamma   90.00
#
_symmetry.space_group_name_H-M   'P 1'
#
loop_
_entity.id
_entity.type
_entity.pdbx_description
1 polymer ?
#
loop_
_entity_poly.entity_id
_entity_poly.type
_entity_poly.pdbx_seq_one_letter_code
_entity_poly.pdbx_strand_id
1 'polypeptide(L)'
;AMERVMLAAPGNWKNYYHGSEAEQRIERHFSYSDRIRYYWPVPAARQAVNALMQVLGERDIPSPLISQYLGRLDGAVASGSVAPKARELLIAAVTDVLDIYAIATG
;
A
#
# COMPACT_ATOMS: atom_id res chain seq x y z
N ALA A 1 -8.96 7.66 -5.39
CA ALA A 1 -9.66 8.19 -4.20
C ALA A 1 -8.71 8.92 -3.26
N MET A 2 -7.62 8.27 -2.81
CA MET A 2 -6.65 8.85 -1.87
C MET A 2 -6.06 10.19 -2.31
N GLU A 3 -5.69 10.34 -3.59
CA GLU A 3 -5.17 11.62 -4.10
C GLU A 3 -6.10 12.81 -3.83
N ARG A 4 -7.41 12.64 -4.05
CA ARG A 4 -8.39 13.70 -3.77
C ARG A 4 -8.45 14.03 -2.27
N VAL A 5 -8.33 13.02 -1.41
CA VAL A 5 -8.31 13.19 0.04
C VAL A 5 -7.08 14.01 0.47
N MET A 6 -5.91 13.68 -0.10
CA MET A 6 -4.67 14.39 0.21
C MET A 6 -4.67 15.83 -0.33
N LEU A 7 -5.25 16.08 -1.50
CA LEU A 7 -5.39 17.43 -2.06
C LEU A 7 -6.39 18.30 -1.27
N ALA A 8 -7.48 17.71 -0.76
CA ALA A 8 -8.49 18.43 0.02
C ALA A 8 -7.99 18.89 1.39
N ALA A 9 -6.99 18.20 1.97
CA ALA A 9 -6.46 18.50 3.30
C ALA A 9 -4.93 18.49 3.32
N PRO A 10 -4.24 19.42 2.64
CA PRO A 10 -2.80 19.31 2.36
C PRO A 10 -1.89 19.48 3.60
N GLY A 11 -2.44 19.81 4.76
CA GLY A 11 -1.69 20.15 5.98
C GLY A 11 -0.69 19.08 6.42
N ASN A 12 -0.96 17.79 6.19
CA ASN A 12 -0.03 16.74 6.61
C ASN A 12 1.15 16.54 5.65
N TRP A 13 1.17 17.14 4.45
CA TRP A 13 2.24 16.92 3.47
C TRP A 13 2.84 18.20 2.85
N LYS A 14 2.12 19.32 2.82
CA LYS A 14 2.52 20.55 2.10
C LYS A 14 3.88 21.12 2.52
N ASN A 15 4.26 20.97 3.78
CA ASN A 15 5.55 21.45 4.29
C ASN A 15 6.72 20.50 4.00
N TYR A 16 6.46 19.32 3.44
CA TYR A 16 7.46 18.28 3.17
C TYR A 16 7.71 18.09 1.67
N TYR A 17 6.70 18.30 0.83
CA TYR A 17 6.79 18.08 -0.61
C TYR A 17 6.79 19.43 -1.33
N HIS A 18 7.81 19.65 -2.15
CA HIS A 18 8.05 20.89 -2.88
C HIS A 18 8.11 20.63 -4.39
N GLY A 19 8.32 21.69 -5.17
CA GLY A 19 8.35 21.63 -6.63
C GLY A 19 6.97 21.75 -7.27
N SER A 20 6.89 21.35 -8.53
CA SER A 20 5.69 21.36 -9.37
C SER A 20 4.59 20.44 -8.84
N GLU A 21 3.36 20.64 -9.32
CA GLU A 21 2.24 19.77 -8.95
C GLU A 21 2.47 18.30 -9.33
N ALA A 22 3.17 18.05 -10.44
CA ALA A 22 3.52 16.71 -10.91
C ALA A 22 4.54 16.04 -9.96
N GLU A 23 5.57 16.77 -9.54
CA GLU A 23 6.55 16.28 -8.56
C GLU A 23 5.88 16.02 -7.20
N GLN A 24 5.05 16.96 -6.72
CA GLN A 24 4.31 16.76 -5.47
C GLN A 24 3.35 15.58 -5.55
N ARG A 25 2.76 15.29 -6.73
CA ARG A 25 1.93 14.09 -6.92
C ARG A 25 2.76 12.83 -6.75
N ILE A 26 3.96 12.76 -7.33
CA ILE A 26 4.86 11.61 -7.12
C ILE A 26 5.15 11.47 -5.63
N GLU A 27 5.55 12.55 -4.96
CA GLU A 27 5.88 12.51 -3.54
C GLU A 27 4.70 12.08 -2.65
N ARG A 28 3.47 12.50 -2.95
CA ARG A 28 2.27 12.09 -2.19
C ARG A 28 2.04 10.57 -2.17
N HIS A 29 2.45 9.84 -3.21
CA HIS A 29 2.21 8.40 -3.32
C HIS A 29 3.47 7.54 -3.11
N PHE A 30 4.66 8.09 -3.35
CA PHE A 30 5.90 7.29 -3.45
C PHE A 30 7.04 7.79 -2.56
N SER A 31 6.89 8.92 -1.87
CA SER A 31 7.94 9.45 -1.00
C SER A 31 8.18 8.54 0.21
N TYR A 32 9.46 8.30 0.54
CA TYR A 32 9.84 7.58 1.76
C TYR A 32 9.44 8.28 3.06
N SER A 33 9.07 9.57 3.00
CA SER A 33 8.53 10.28 4.17
C SER A 33 7.14 9.79 4.58
N ASP A 34 6.45 9.03 3.71
CA ASP A 34 5.18 8.33 3.96
C ASP A 34 4.11 9.24 4.60
N ARG A 35 3.95 10.47 4.10
CA ARG A 35 2.96 11.42 4.66
C ARG A 35 1.53 10.99 4.36
N ILE A 36 1.33 10.07 3.42
CA ILE A 36 0.06 9.40 3.11
C ILE A 36 -0.51 8.65 4.33
N ARG A 37 0.32 8.20 5.28
CA ARG A 37 -0.12 7.46 6.48
C ARG A 37 -1.17 8.18 7.33
N TYR A 38 -1.09 9.52 7.38
CA TYR A 38 -2.02 10.35 8.14
C TYR A 38 -3.43 10.41 7.53
N TYR A 39 -3.60 9.94 6.29
CA TYR A 39 -4.86 9.98 5.56
C TYR A 39 -5.62 8.65 5.57
N TRP A 40 -4.99 7.52 5.94
CA TRP A 40 -5.68 6.25 6.12
C TRP A 40 -6.89 6.28 7.08
N PRO A 41 -6.91 7.05 8.19
CA PRO A 41 -8.10 7.13 9.04
C PRO A 41 -9.24 7.99 8.48
N VAL A 42 -9.00 8.78 7.42
CA VAL A 42 -10.02 9.67 6.84
C VAL A 42 -11.18 8.85 6.27
N PRO A 43 -12.45 9.18 6.56
CA PRO A 43 -13.60 8.37 6.15
C PRO A 43 -13.64 8.03 4.66
N ALA A 44 -13.36 9.01 3.79
CA ALA A 44 -13.33 8.80 2.33
C ALA A 44 -12.21 7.84 1.88
N ALA A 45 -11.07 7.83 2.55
CA ALA A 45 -9.99 6.87 2.28
C ALA A 45 -10.39 5.47 2.74
N ARG A 46 -10.92 5.34 3.96
CA ARG A 46 -11.41 4.05 4.51
C ARG A 46 -12.49 3.43 3.64
N GLN A 47 -13.47 4.22 3.22
CA GLN A 47 -14.54 3.76 2.32
C GLN A 47 -13.99 3.24 0.98
N ALA A 48 -13.04 3.95 0.38
CA ALA A 48 -12.44 3.54 -0.88
C ALA A 48 -11.64 2.24 -0.75
N VAL A 49 -10.86 2.08 0.32
CA VAL A 49 -10.13 0.83 0.61
C VAL A 49 -11.09 -0.32 0.87
N ASN A 50 -12.12 -0.10 1.69
CA ASN A 50 -13.11 -1.13 1.99
C ASN A 50 -13.83 -1.60 0.72
N ALA A 51 -14.23 -0.68 -0.16
CA ALA A 51 -14.84 -1.02 -1.44
C ALA A 51 -13.89 -1.85 -2.33
N LEU A 52 -12.60 -1.50 -2.39
CA LEU A 52 -11.59 -2.29 -3.11
C LEU A 52 -11.48 -3.70 -2.53
N MET A 53 -11.35 -3.82 -1.21
CA MET A 53 -11.23 -5.11 -0.53
C MET A 53 -12.48 -5.97 -0.74
N GLN A 54 -13.67 -5.38 -0.77
CA GLN A 54 -14.92 -6.08 -1.07
C GLN A 54 -14.99 -6.55 -2.53
N VAL A 55 -14.52 -5.74 -3.49
CA VAL A 55 -14.49 -6.11 -4.91
C VAL A 55 -13.54 -7.28 -5.18
N LEU A 56 -12.38 -7.28 -4.53
CA LEU A 56 -11.44 -8.40 -4.59
C LEU A 56 -12.00 -9.62 -3.85
N GLY A 57 -12.61 -9.40 -2.69
CA GLY A 57 -13.29 -10.42 -1.90
C GLY A 57 -12.38 -11.59 -1.57
N GLU A 58 -12.94 -12.81 -1.67
CA GLU A 58 -12.23 -14.06 -1.40
C GLU A 58 -11.60 -14.70 -2.64
N ARG A 59 -11.55 -13.98 -3.77
CA ARG A 59 -11.01 -14.50 -5.03
C ARG A 59 -9.50 -14.62 -4.95
N ASP A 60 -8.98 -15.68 -5.56
CA ASP A 60 -7.55 -15.80 -5.79
C ASP A 60 -7.14 -14.83 -6.92
N ILE A 61 -6.18 -13.96 -6.61
CA ILE A 61 -5.60 -13.03 -7.57
C ILE A 61 -4.65 -13.82 -8.49
N PRO A 62 -4.80 -13.75 -9.82
CA PRO A 62 -3.93 -14.47 -10.75
C PRO A 62 -2.45 -14.16 -10.53
N SER A 63 -1.61 -15.20 -10.47
CA SER A 63 -0.17 -15.08 -10.24
C SER A 63 0.55 -14.07 -11.15
N PRO A 64 0.23 -13.95 -12.46
CA PRO A 64 0.87 -12.92 -13.30
C PRO A 64 0.63 -11.49 -12.81
N LEU A 65 -0.54 -11.19 -12.21
CA LEU A 65 -0.81 -9.87 -11.64
C LEU A 65 -0.04 -9.65 -10.33
N ILE A 66 0.11 -10.69 -9.52
CA ILE A 66 0.92 -10.63 -8.31
C ILE A 66 2.39 -10.38 -8.69
N SER A 67 2.95 -11.15 -9.62
CA SER A 67 4.33 -10.95 -10.08
C SER A 67 4.56 -9.54 -10.64
N GLN A 68 3.60 -9.01 -11.42
CA GLN A 68 3.68 -7.68 -12.01
C GLN A 68 3.59 -6.52 -11.00
N TYR A 69 2.69 -6.61 -10.01
CA TYR A 69 2.37 -5.47 -9.12
C TYR A 69 2.86 -5.65 -7.68
N LEU A 70 3.12 -6.88 -7.26
CA LEU A 70 3.51 -7.28 -5.91
C LEU A 70 4.74 -8.21 -5.97
N GLY A 71 5.68 -7.96 -6.88
CA GLY A 71 6.78 -8.90 -7.20
C GLY A 71 7.61 -9.37 -6.01
N ARG A 72 7.71 -8.59 -4.92
CA ARG A 72 8.36 -9.04 -3.66
C ARG A 72 7.69 -10.26 -3.04
N LEU A 73 6.38 -10.42 -3.25
CA LEU A 73 5.58 -11.52 -2.70
C LEU A 73 5.46 -12.71 -3.65
N ASP A 74 5.96 -12.61 -4.89
CA ASP A 74 5.79 -13.64 -5.92
C ASP A 74 6.34 -14.99 -5.47
N GLY A 75 7.54 -15.01 -4.88
CA GLY A 75 8.14 -16.25 -4.34
C GLY A 75 7.35 -16.86 -3.18
N ALA A 76 6.76 -16.02 -2.31
CA ALA A 76 5.93 -16.49 -1.20
C ALA A 76 4.61 -17.10 -1.68
N VAL A 77 4.01 -16.52 -2.72
CA VAL A 77 2.80 -17.05 -3.33
C VAL A 77 3.09 -18.32 -4.13
N ALA A 78 4.17 -18.34 -4.92
CA ALA A 78 4.58 -19.50 -5.72
C ALA A 78 4.93 -20.72 -4.86
N SER A 79 5.49 -20.52 -3.67
CA SER A 79 5.77 -21.59 -2.70
C SER A 79 4.56 -21.99 -1.86
N GLY A 80 3.44 -21.28 -1.96
CA GLY A 80 2.23 -21.52 -1.17
C GLY A 80 2.31 -21.07 0.29
N SER A 81 3.36 -20.33 0.68
CA SER A 81 3.48 -19.77 2.03
C SER A 81 2.53 -18.60 2.28
N VAL A 82 2.10 -17.91 1.22
CA VAL A 82 1.09 -16.86 1.25
C VAL A 82 -0.02 -17.20 0.27
N ALA A 83 -1.28 -17.19 0.73
CA ALA A 83 -2.42 -17.37 -0.16
C ALA A 83 -2.57 -16.15 -1.09
N PRO A 84 -2.94 -16.34 -2.38
CA PRO A 84 -3.08 -15.25 -3.35
C PRO A 84 -4.36 -14.42 -3.14
N LYS A 85 -4.75 -14.16 -1.89
CA LYS A 85 -5.94 -13.40 -1.50
C LYS A 85 -5.54 -11.99 -1.08
N ALA A 86 -6.38 -11.00 -1.41
CA ALA A 86 -6.06 -9.58 -1.17
C ALA A 86 -5.63 -9.27 0.27
N ARG A 87 -6.32 -9.84 1.26
CA ARG A 87 -6.00 -9.63 2.68
C ARG A 87 -4.68 -10.28 3.10
N GLU A 88 -4.42 -11.49 2.61
CA GLU A 88 -3.20 -12.24 2.92
C GLU A 88 -1.97 -11.57 2.28
N LEU A 89 -2.11 -11.09 1.05
CA LEU A 89 -1.07 -10.31 0.36
C LEU A 89 -0.77 -8.98 1.08
N LEU A 90 -1.79 -8.29 1.58
CA LEU A 90 -1.61 -7.06 2.36
C LEU A 90 -0.81 -7.33 3.64
N ILE A 91 -1.16 -8.37 4.38
CA ILE A 91 -0.45 -8.75 5.61
C ILE A 91 0.98 -9.17 5.28
N ALA A 92 1.17 -10.01 4.26
CA ALA A 92 2.48 -10.48 3.83
C ALA A 92 3.42 -9.31 3.45
N ALA A 93 2.92 -8.25 2.81
CA ALA A 93 3.73 -7.07 2.49
C ALA A 93 4.26 -6.34 3.75
N VAL A 94 3.48 -6.34 4.84
CA VAL A 94 3.92 -5.77 6.12
C VAL A 94 4.88 -6.72 6.83
N THR A 95 4.56 -8.01 6.86
CA THR A 95 5.40 -9.05 7.48
C THR A 95 6.78 -9.12 6.84
N ASP A 96 6.89 -8.99 5.51
CA ASP A 96 8.17 -8.96 4.79
C ASP A 96 9.12 -7.85 5.30
N VAL A 97 8.58 -6.73 5.78
CA VAL A 97 9.38 -5.67 6.42
C VAL A 97 9.73 -6.06 7.86
N LEU A 98 8.79 -6.65 8.62
CA LEU A 98 9.02 -7.08 10.00
C LEU A 98 10.09 -8.18 10.09
N ASP A 99 10.15 -9.08 9.10
CA ASP A 99 11.12 -10.18 9.04
C ASP A 99 12.56 -9.66 8.97
N ILE A 100 12.80 -8.52 8.32
CA ILE A 100 14.12 -7.85 8.30
C ILE A 100 14.55 -7.51 9.74
N TYR A 101 13.65 -6.99 10.55
CA TYR A 101 13.94 -6.65 11.95
C TYR A 101 14.08 -7.90 12.82
N ALA A 102 13.25 -8.91 12.58
CA ALA A 102 13.33 -10.17 13.32
C ALA A 102 14.65 -10.90 13.06
N ILE A 103 15.14 -10.93 11.82
CA ILE A 103 16.45 -11.53 11.48
C ILE A 103 17.60 -10.80 12.20
N ALA A 104 17.50 -9.48 12.35
CA ALA A 104 18.56 -8.68 12.97
C ALA A 104 18.55 -8.71 14.51
N THR A 105 17.42 -9.05 15.13
CA THR A 105 17.22 -8.93 16.59
C THR A 105 16.78 -10.22 17.30
N GLY A 106 16.52 -11.30 16.55
CA GLY A 106 16.14 -12.61 17.05
C GLY A 106 17.30 -13.51 17.48
#